data_AF-A0A8B6EED6-F1
#
_entry.id   AF-A0A8B6EED6-F1
#
_cell.length_a   1.000
_cell.length_b   1.000
_cell.length_c   1.000
_cell.angle_alpha   90.00
_cell.angle_beta   90.00
_cell.angle_gamma   90.00
#
_symmetry.space_group_name_H-M   'P 1'
#
loop_
_entity.id
_entity.type
_entity.pdbx_description
1 polymer ?
#
loop_
_entity_poly.entity_id
_entity_poly.type
_entity_poly.pdbx_seq_one_letter_code
_entity_poly.pdbx_strand_id
1 'polypeptide(L)' 'MNEMERHIQQTIDRLSCIKQHLSSPTGFQNAARELLEWCSDLRAFQPPFEGSLISCLTIEEISVSD' A
#
# COMPACT_ATOMS: atom_id res chain seq x y z
N MET A 1 8.03 -10.72 -19.30
CA MET A 1 7.03 -9.79 -18.76
C MET A 1 6.69 -8.77 -19.82
N ASN A 2 5.41 -8.67 -20.17
CA ASN A 2 4.93 -7.57 -21.01
C ASN A 2 4.99 -6.24 -20.21
N GLU A 3 4.89 -5.12 -20.90
CA GLU A 3 5.01 -3.78 -20.29
C GLU A 3 3.95 -3.54 -19.20
N MET A 4 2.75 -4.08 -19.40
CA MET A 4 1.64 -3.98 -18.45
C MET A 4 1.91 -4.72 -17.13
N GLU A 5 2.48 -5.92 -17.16
CA GLU A 5 2.92 -6.67 -15.98
C GLU A 5 3.99 -5.92 -15.19
N ARG A 6 4.88 -5.21 -15.88
CA ARG A 6 5.91 -4.37 -15.24
C ARG A 6 5.29 -3.18 -14.52
N HIS A 7 4.30 -2.53 -15.11
CA HIS A 7 3.56 -1.43 -14.48
C HIS A 7 2.76 -1.89 -13.26
N ILE A 8 2.16 -3.09 -13.33
CA ILE A 8 1.47 -3.70 -12.20
C ILE A 8 2.48 -3.93 -11.06
N GLN A 9 3.64 -4.52 -11.35
CA GLN A 9 4.66 -4.79 -10.34
C GLN A 9 5.19 -3.50 -9.69
N GLN A 10 5.47 -2.46 -10.47
CA GLN A 10 5.90 -1.16 -9.94
C GLN A 10 4.87 -0.55 -8.98
N THR A 11 3.58 -0.73 -9.28
CA THR A 11 2.49 -0.26 -8.41
C THR A 11 2.44 -1.06 -7.12
N ILE A 12 2.60 -2.38 -7.19
CA ILE A 12 2.68 -3.27 -6.03
C ILE A 12 3.88 -2.91 -5.14
N ASP A 13 5.05 -2.69 -5.74
CA ASP A 13 6.26 -2.31 -5.01
C ASP A 13 6.07 -0.98 -4.27
N ARG A 14 5.39 -0.01 -4.91
CA ARG A 14 5.01 1.25 -4.26
C ARG A 14 4.06 1.05 -3.08
N LEU A 15 3.03 0.22 -3.20
CA LEU A 15 2.13 -0.10 -2.09
C LEU A 15 2.87 -0.77 -0.94
N SER A 16 3.85 -1.63 -1.23
CA SER A 16 4.73 -2.24 -0.22
C SER A 16 5.55 -1.18 0.54
N CYS A 17 6.13 -0.21 -0.18
CA CYS A 17 6.82 0.92 0.47
C CYS A 17 5.87 1.77 1.33
N ILE A 18 4.65 2.04 0.86
CA ILE A 18 3.63 2.76 1.65
C ILE A 18 3.34 1.99 2.94
N LYS A 19 3.14 0.67 2.88
CA LYS A 19 2.96 -0.19 4.07
C LYS A 19 4.10 -0.04 5.07
N GLN A 20 5.36 -0.08 4.62
CA GLN A 20 6.51 0.08 5.51
C GLN A 20 6.51 1.43 6.24
N HIS A 21 6.14 2.51 5.55
CA HIS A 21 6.05 3.83 6.16
C HIS A 21 4.83 3.99 7.07
N LEU A 22 3.73 3.29 6.78
CA LEU A 22 2.57 3.18 7.65
C LEU A 22 2.90 2.46 8.97
N SER A 23 3.92 1.61 9.03
CA SER A 23 4.39 1.02 10.29
C SER A 23 5.30 1.94 11.11
N SER A 24 5.64 3.13 10.61
CA SER A 24 6.53 4.08 11.29
C SER A 24 5.76 5.33 11.76
N PRO A 25 5.85 5.75 13.04
CA PRO A 25 5.16 6.94 13.53
C PRO A 25 5.51 8.22 12.75
N THR A 26 6.78 8.36 12.34
CA THR A 26 7.27 9.51 11.57
C THR A 26 6.77 9.47 10.12
N GLY A 27 6.60 8.28 9.54
CA GLY A 27 6.17 8.07 8.16
C GLY A 27 4.66 7.99 7.98
N PHE A 28 3.91 7.71 9.05
CA PHE A 28 2.51 7.35 9.01
C PHE A 28 1.64 8.41 8.34
N GLN A 29 1.74 9.67 8.76
CA GLN A 29 0.86 10.73 8.26
C GLN A 29 0.99 10.91 6.73
N ASN A 30 2.23 10.88 6.22
CA ASN A 30 2.49 11.04 4.79
C ASN A 30 2.03 9.80 4.01
N ALA A 31 2.35 8.60 4.50
CA ALA A 31 1.98 7.35 3.85
C ALA A 31 0.46 7.12 3.85
N ALA A 32 -0.23 7.49 4.93
CA ALA A 32 -1.68 7.42 5.01
C ALA A 32 -2.34 8.38 4.03
N ARG A 33 -1.81 9.59 3.88
CA ARG A 33 -2.30 10.54 2.87
C ARG A 33 -2.10 10.00 1.45
N GLU A 34 -0.92 9.45 1.16
CA GLU A 34 -0.60 8.86 -0.13
C GLU A 34 -1.51 7.67 -0.45
N LEU A 35 -1.80 6.82 0.53
CA LEU A 35 -2.75 5.72 0.40
C LEU A 35 -4.18 6.22 0.15
N LEU A 36 -4.63 7.26 0.87
CA LEU A 36 -5.95 7.86 0.68
C LEU A 36 -6.10 8.47 -0.71
N GLU A 37 -5.09 9.20 -1.18
CA GLU A 37 -5.07 9.75 -2.54
C GLU A 37 -5.09 8.62 -3.58
N TRP A 38 -4.39 7.51 -3.34
CA TRP A 38 -4.43 6.35 -4.21
C TRP A 38 -5.83 5.71 -4.25
N CYS A 39 -6.46 5.51 -3.10
CA CYS A 39 -7.83 4.97 -2.97
C CYS A 39 -8.92 5.90 -3.53
N SER A 40 -8.62 7.17 -3.83
CA SER A 40 -9.57 8.08 -4.47
C SER A 40 -9.81 7.75 -5.96
N ASP A 41 -8.94 6.95 -6.56
CA ASP A 41 -9.07 6.48 -7.94
C ASP A 41 -9.72 5.08 -7.98
N LEU A 42 -10.81 4.91 -8.72
CA LEU A 42 -11.48 3.61 -8.87
C LEU A 42 -10.57 2.52 -9.45
N ARG A 43 -9.53 2.89 -10.20
CA ARG A 43 -8.54 1.97 -10.77
C ARG A 43 -7.62 1.36 -9.71
N ALA A 44 -7.60 1.90 -8.49
CA ALA A 44 -6.93 1.30 -7.35
C ALA A 44 -7.53 -0.05 -6.95
N PHE A 45 -8.84 -0.24 -7.15
CA PHE A 45 -9.59 -1.42 -6.72
C PHE A 45 -9.61 -2.53 -7.79
N GLN A 46 -8.46 -2.78 -8.43
CA GLN A 46 -8.31 -3.86 -9.40
C GLN A 46 -7.75 -5.12 -8.72
N PRO A 47 -8.13 -6.34 -9.17
CA PRO A 47 -7.67 -7.59 -8.56
C PRO A 47 -6.15 -7.72 -8.37
N PRO A 48 -5.28 -7.22 -9.28
CA PRO A 48 -3.83 -7.31 -9.09
C PRO A 48 -3.30 -6.54 -7.87
N PHE A 49 -4.02 -5.52 -7.40
CA PHE A 49 -3.58 -4.66 -6.30
C PHE A 49 -4.29 -4.96 -4.98
N GLU A 50 -5.39 -5.71 -5.01
CA GLU A 50 -6.26 -5.96 -3.87
C GLU A 50 -5.49 -6.53 -2.66
N GLY A 51 -4.64 -7.54 -2.87
CA GLY A 51 -3.86 -8.13 -1.78
C GLY A 51 -2.90 -7.15 -1.11
N SER A 52 -2.21 -6.33 -1.91
CA SER A 52 -1.29 -5.30 -1.40
C SER A 52 -2.04 -4.15 -0.73
N LEU A 53 -3.21 -3.77 -1.25
CA LEU A 53 -4.07 -2.75 -0.68
C LEU A 53 -4.63 -3.20 0.68
N ILE A 54 -5.17 -4.41 0.76
CA ILE A 54 -5.63 -5.00 2.03
C ILE A 54 -4.46 -5.05 3.01
N SER A 55 -3.26 -5.42 2.56
CA SER A 55 -2.06 -5.42 3.43
C SER A 55 -1.66 -4.04 3.96
N CYS A 56 -2.00 -2.95 3.26
CA CYS A 56 -1.79 -1.58 3.75
C CYS A 56 -2.89 -1.14 4.73
N LEU A 57 -4.10 -1.69 4.62
CA LEU A 57 -5.25 -1.37 5.48
C LEU A 57 -5.25 -2.23 6.75
N THR A 58 -4.78 -3.47 6.66
CA THR A 58 -4.54 -4.39 7.75
C THR A 58 -3.13 -4.17 8.28
N ILE A 59 -2.78 -2.93 8.65
CA ILE A 59 -1.61 -2.71 9.51
C ILE A 59 -1.93 -3.48 10.76
N GLU A 60 -1.46 -4.73 10.82
CA GLU A 60 -1.73 -5.61 11.95
C GLU A 60 -1.39 -4.81 13.18
N GLU A 61 -2.33 -4.86 14.13
CA GLU A 61 -2.19 -4.33 15.47
C GLU A 61 -0.71 -4.30 15.80
N ILE A 62 -0.18 -3.11 16.09
CA ILE A 62 1.13 -2.97 16.71
C ILE A 62 1.13 -4.05 17.78
N SER A 63 1.84 -5.15 17.52
CA SER A 63 2.06 -6.18 18.49
C SER A 63 2.93 -5.46 19.48
N VAL A 64 2.27 -4.92 20.51
CA VAL A 64 2.89 -4.58 21.78
C VAL A 64 3.44 -5.90 22.24
N SER A 65 4.64 -6.21 21.74
CA SER A 65 5.45 -7.29 22.22
C SER A 65 5.93 -6.76 23.55
N ASP A 66 5.24 -7.18 24.62
CA ASP A 66 5.68 -7.02 26.00
C ASP A 66 7.16 -7.41 26.18
#